data_AF-A0A2E3JSH6-F1
#
_entry.id   AF-A0A2E3JSH6-F1
#
_cell.length_a   1.000
_cell.length_b   1.000
_cell.length_c   1.000
_cell.angle_alpha   90.00
_cell.angle_beta   90.00
_cell.angle_gamma   90.00
#
_symmetry.space_group_name_H-M   'P 1'
#
loop_
_entity.id
_entity.type
_entity.pdbx_description
1 polymer ?
#
loop_
_entity_poly.entity_id
_entity_poly.type
_entity_poly.pdbx_seq_one_letter_code
_entity_poly.pdbx_strand_id
1 'polypeptide(L)'
;MAEKSDDKVEVKVVVESKDSASKVILAGLTIALLGILIVLASAGGVDSLLPKSAVSEGNCGDGIDNDKGGQADEDDPDCYSNPSVWEGYDPSRSEANRDNDPPGGRP
;
A
#
# COMPACT_ATOMS: atom_id res chain seq x y z
N MET A 1 -25.96 23.29 -75.20
CA MET A 1 -25.98 22.19 -74.21
C MET A 1 -25.54 22.80 -72.90
N ALA A 2 -26.41 22.85 -71.89
CA ALA A 2 -26.08 23.40 -70.56
C ALA A 2 -26.07 22.22 -69.58
N GLU A 3 -24.88 21.85 -69.09
CA GLU A 3 -24.73 20.81 -68.09
C GLU A 3 -25.32 21.29 -66.77
N LYS A 4 -26.28 20.53 -66.26
CA LYS A 4 -26.93 20.75 -64.97
C LYS A 4 -25.99 20.16 -63.92
N SER A 5 -25.31 21.01 -63.17
CA SER A 5 -24.53 20.57 -62.01
C SER A 5 -25.50 20.06 -60.95
N ASP A 6 -25.44 18.75 -60.69
CA ASP A 6 -26.18 18.08 -59.62
C ASP A 6 -25.56 18.51 -58.28
N ASP A 7 -26.22 19.40 -57.56
CA ASP A 7 -25.84 19.84 -56.21
C ASP A 7 -26.03 18.66 -55.24
N LYS A 8 -24.97 17.86 -55.05
CA LYS A 8 -24.96 16.75 -54.10
C LYS A 8 -24.90 17.30 -52.67
N VAL A 9 -26.06 17.41 -52.02
CA VAL A 9 -26.16 17.80 -50.62
C VAL A 9 -25.65 16.66 -49.74
N GLU A 10 -24.45 16.83 -49.16
CA GLU A 10 -23.89 15.86 -48.21
C GLU A 10 -24.30 16.23 -46.78
N VAL A 11 -25.19 15.43 -46.18
CA VAL A 11 -25.58 15.58 -44.78
C VAL A 11 -24.56 14.88 -43.90
N LYS A 12 -23.66 15.66 -43.28
CA LYS A 12 -22.69 15.13 -42.32
C LYS A 12 -23.36 14.94 -40.96
N VAL A 13 -23.73 13.70 -40.63
CA VAL A 13 -24.24 13.35 -39.30
C VAL A 13 -23.05 13.26 -38.34
N VAL A 14 -22.86 14.28 -37.50
CA VAL A 14 -21.88 14.24 -36.41
C VAL A 14 -22.55 13.60 -35.21
N VAL A 15 -22.22 12.34 -34.95
CA VAL A 15 -22.67 11.62 -33.74
C VAL A 15 -21.72 12.01 -32.61
N GLU A 16 -22.13 12.93 -31.75
CA GLU A 16 -21.43 13.20 -30.49
C GLU A 16 -21.86 12.13 -29.47
N SER A 17 -20.97 11.19 -29.16
CA SER A 17 -21.20 10.22 -28.08
C SER A 17 -21.30 10.97 -26.76
N LYS A 18 -22.52 11.13 -26.25
CA LYS A 18 -22.82 11.82 -24.99
C LYS A 18 -22.29 11.01 -23.80
N ASP A 19 -21.00 11.15 -23.50
CA ASP A 19 -20.28 10.50 -22.40
C ASP A 19 -20.62 11.12 -21.02
N SER A 20 -21.87 11.56 -20.82
CA SER A 20 -22.31 12.20 -19.58
C SER A 20 -22.38 11.22 -18.41
N ALA A 21 -22.67 9.95 -18.68
CA ALA A 21 -22.72 8.91 -17.64
C ALA A 21 -21.34 8.67 -17.01
N SER A 22 -20.28 8.57 -17.83
CA SER A 22 -18.91 8.41 -17.35
C SER A 22 -18.46 9.58 -16.47
N LYS A 23 -18.81 10.82 -16.84
CA LYS A 23 -18.49 12.01 -16.03
C LYS A 23 -19.20 12.01 -14.69
N VAL A 24 -20.46 11.59 -14.65
CA VAL A 24 -21.23 11.50 -13.40
C VAL A 24 -20.69 10.40 -12.49
N ILE A 25 -20.36 9.23 -13.05
CA ILE A 25 -19.75 8.13 -12.29
C ILE A 25 -18.40 8.56 -11.73
N LEU A 26 -17.56 9.21 -12.55
CA LEU A 26 -16.27 9.72 -12.12
C LEU A 26 -16.41 10.77 -11.02
N ALA A 27 -17.33 11.72 -11.16
CA ALA A 27 -17.61 12.73 -10.14
C ALA A 27 -18.16 12.10 -8.84
N GLY A 28 -18.98 11.05 -8.94
CA GLY A 28 -19.46 10.31 -7.77
C GLY A 28 -18.34 9.60 -7.02
N LEU A 29 -17.45 8.92 -7.76
CA LEU A 29 -16.29 8.23 -7.19
C LEU A 29 -15.31 9.19 -6.51
N THR A 30 -15.04 10.35 -7.11
CA THR A 30 -14.15 11.35 -6.51
C THR A 30 -14.73 11.94 -5.22
N ILE A 31 -16.03 12.21 -5.18
CA ILE A 31 -16.72 12.68 -3.96
C ILE A 31 -16.68 11.61 -2.87
N ALA A 32 -16.91 10.34 -3.21
CA ALA A 32 -16.84 9.24 -2.27
C ALA A 32 -15.43 9.09 -1.65
N LEU A 33 -14.38 9.14 -2.47
CA LEU A 33 -13.00 9.09 -2.02
C LEU A 33 -12.61 10.26 -1.12
N LEU A 34 -13.03 11.49 -1.49
CA LEU A 34 -12.82 12.68 -0.67
C LEU A 34 -13.55 12.57 0.67
N GLY A 35 -14.78 12.06 0.69
CA GLY A 35 -15.54 11.81 1.92
C GLY A 35 -14.82 10.83 2.85
N ILE A 36 -14.29 9.73 2.31
CA ILE A 36 -13.50 8.75 3.07
C ILE A 36 -12.23 9.42 3.65
N LEU A 37 -11.51 10.22 2.84
CA LEU A 37 -10.32 10.94 3.31
C LEU A 37 -10.62 11.91 4.45
N ILE A 38 -11.74 12.65 4.38
CA ILE A 38 -12.16 13.56 5.45
C ILE A 38 -12.45 12.80 6.73
N VAL A 39 -13.18 11.68 6.64
CA VAL A 39 -13.47 10.82 7.79
C VAL A 39 -12.18 10.32 8.44
N LEU A 40 -11.23 9.82 7.63
CA LEU A 40 -9.93 9.36 8.09
C LEU A 40 -9.11 10.45 8.79
N ALA A 41 -9.10 11.67 8.24
CA ALA A 41 -8.38 12.80 8.83
C ALA A 41 -8.98 13.23 10.18
N SER A 42 -10.30 13.10 10.35
CA SER A 42 -10.99 13.48 11.60
C SER A 42 -10.98 12.39 12.68
N ALA A 43 -10.86 11.11 12.29
CA ALA A 43 -10.98 9.96 13.20
C ALA A 43 -9.65 9.47 13.80
N GLY A 44 -8.56 10.23 13.64
CA GLY A 44 -7.25 9.85 14.20
C GLY A 44 -6.40 8.98 13.28
N GLY A 45 -6.61 9.04 11.96
CA GLY A 45 -5.77 8.34 10.98
C GLY A 45 -6.32 6.99 10.53
N VAL A 46 -5.50 6.25 9.78
CA VAL A 46 -5.85 4.94 9.23
C VAL A 46 -5.60 3.80 10.23
N ASP A 47 -5.04 4.09 11.41
CA ASP A 47 -4.70 3.13 12.45
C ASP A 47 -5.89 2.32 12.97
N SER A 48 -7.12 2.84 12.84
CA SER A 48 -8.35 2.10 13.20
C SER A 48 -8.90 1.22 12.06
N LEU A 49 -8.44 1.41 10.83
CA LEU A 49 -8.87 0.63 9.65
C LEU A 49 -7.85 -0.42 9.22
N LEU A 50 -6.57 -0.16 9.46
CA LEU A 50 -5.54 -1.16 9.31
C LEU A 50 -5.52 -1.98 10.59
N PRO A 51 -5.51 -3.33 10.54
CA PRO A 51 -5.06 -4.08 11.70
C PRO A 51 -3.70 -3.50 12.04
N LYS A 52 -3.52 -3.10 13.31
CA LYS A 52 -2.22 -2.72 13.85
C LYS A 52 -1.34 -3.96 13.76
N SER A 53 -0.82 -4.26 12.57
CA SER A 53 0.52 -4.79 12.45
C SER A 53 1.30 -3.84 13.30
N ALA A 54 1.81 -4.34 14.42
CA ALA A 54 2.63 -3.57 15.31
C ALA A 54 3.72 -2.96 14.43
N VAL A 55 3.56 -1.69 14.06
CA VAL A 55 4.72 -0.82 13.87
C VAL A 55 5.25 -0.71 15.28
N SER A 56 5.89 -1.80 15.68
CA SER A 56 6.82 -1.81 16.76
C SER A 56 7.88 -0.80 16.38
N GLU A 57 8.39 -0.05 17.35
CA GLU A 57 9.51 0.86 17.06
C GLU A 57 10.72 0.09 16.50
N GLY A 58 10.76 -1.21 16.82
CA GLY A 58 11.65 -2.21 16.28
C GLY A 58 11.16 -2.92 15.02
N ASN A 59 12.07 -3.67 14.42
CA ASN A 59 11.83 -4.47 13.21
C ASN A 59 11.70 -5.97 13.52
N CYS A 60 11.89 -6.38 14.78
CA CYS A 60 11.64 -7.74 15.22
C CYS A 60 10.15 -8.11 15.06
N GLY A 61 9.87 -9.16 14.28
CA GLY A 61 8.53 -9.68 14.02
C GLY A 61 7.94 -9.23 12.67
N ASP A 62 8.73 -8.61 11.79
CA ASP A 62 8.30 -8.17 10.46
C ASP A 62 8.57 -9.20 9.34
N GLY A 63 9.26 -10.30 9.64
CA GLY A 63 9.56 -11.36 8.67
C GLY A 63 10.81 -11.12 7.84
N ILE A 64 11.61 -10.10 8.16
CA ILE A 64 12.76 -9.65 7.36
C ILE A 64 14.00 -9.69 8.23
N ASP A 65 15.09 -10.23 7.70
CA ASP A 65 16.44 -10.11 8.27
C ASP A 65 16.98 -8.69 7.97
N ASN A 66 16.83 -7.77 8.93
CA ASN A 66 17.09 -6.36 8.73
C ASN A 66 18.56 -5.97 8.83
N ASP A 67 19.38 -6.78 9.50
CA ASP A 67 20.82 -6.56 9.55
C ASP A 67 21.57 -7.35 8.46
N LYS A 68 20.98 -8.43 7.95
CA LYS A 68 21.48 -9.36 6.93
C LYS A 68 22.46 -10.41 7.46
N GLY A 69 22.47 -10.74 8.75
CA GLY A 69 23.35 -11.75 9.33
C GLY A 69 22.94 -13.19 8.99
N GLY A 70 21.69 -13.38 8.54
CA GLY A 70 21.12 -14.66 8.14
C GLY A 70 19.99 -15.14 9.03
N GLN A 71 19.73 -14.46 10.15
CA GLN A 71 18.61 -14.74 11.05
C GLN A 71 17.61 -13.59 11.04
N ALA A 72 16.35 -13.89 11.38
CA ALA A 72 15.28 -12.90 11.43
C ALA A 72 14.35 -13.21 12.60
N ASP A 73 13.74 -12.17 13.13
CA ASP A 73 12.69 -12.16 14.13
C ASP A 73 13.00 -13.03 15.35
N GLU A 74 12.20 -14.06 15.58
CA GLU A 74 12.35 -14.96 16.72
C GLU A 74 13.64 -15.76 16.65
N ASP A 75 14.24 -15.90 15.47
CA ASP A 75 15.49 -16.63 15.27
C ASP A 75 16.73 -15.73 15.36
N ASP A 76 16.56 -14.41 15.50
CA ASP A 76 17.62 -13.42 15.68
C ASP A 76 17.81 -13.09 17.19
N PRO A 77 19.03 -13.23 17.74
CA PRO A 77 19.31 -12.91 19.14
C PRO A 77 19.11 -11.43 19.52
N ASP A 78 19.25 -10.48 18.61
CA ASP A 78 19.00 -9.05 18.86
C ASP A 78 17.55 -8.78 19.27
N CYS A 79 16.61 -9.66 18.89
CA CYS A 79 15.22 -9.58 19.30
C CYS A 79 14.96 -10.01 20.75
N TYR A 80 16.00 -10.38 21.52
CA TYR A 80 15.88 -10.87 22.90
C TYR A 80 16.58 -9.98 23.92
N SER A 81 15.90 -9.70 25.03
CA SER A 81 16.52 -9.03 26.19
C SER A 81 17.70 -9.82 26.77
N ASN A 82 17.66 -11.16 26.67
CA ASN A 82 18.74 -12.04 27.08
C ASN A 82 19.09 -13.05 25.97
N PRO A 83 19.92 -12.66 24.99
CA PRO A 83 20.18 -13.46 23.78
C PRO A 83 20.88 -14.79 24.06
N SER A 84 21.73 -14.86 25.09
CA SER A 84 22.49 -16.09 25.41
C SER A 84 21.61 -17.28 25.84
N VAL A 85 20.37 -17.01 26.25
CA VAL A 85 19.38 -18.01 26.67
C VAL A 85 18.05 -17.86 25.94
N TRP A 86 17.98 -16.99 24.93
CA TRP A 86 16.78 -16.74 24.11
C TRP A 86 15.53 -16.35 24.91
N GLU A 87 15.72 -15.54 25.96
CA GLU A 87 14.64 -15.11 26.85
C GLU A 87 14.28 -13.63 26.65
N GLY A 88 12.99 -13.31 26.75
CA GLY A 88 12.49 -11.95 26.67
C GLY A 88 12.49 -11.42 25.24
N TYR A 89 11.89 -12.19 24.32
CA TYR A 89 11.58 -11.71 22.97
C TYR A 89 10.80 -10.41 23.07
N ASP A 90 11.22 -9.41 22.31
CA ASP A 90 10.60 -8.11 22.27
C ASP A 90 10.53 -7.61 20.82
N PRO A 91 9.32 -7.57 20.23
CA PRO A 91 9.16 -7.11 18.86
C PRO A 91 9.53 -5.63 18.69
N SER A 92 9.68 -4.87 19.78
CA SER A 92 10.08 -3.45 19.73
C SER A 92 11.59 -3.23 19.67
N ARG A 93 12.38 -4.31 19.67
CA ARG A 93 13.83 -4.25 19.45
C ARG A 93 14.18 -4.29 17.97
N SER A 94 15.43 -3.97 17.67
CA SER A 94 15.96 -3.95 16.31
C SER A 94 17.05 -4.99 16.13
N GLU A 95 16.90 -5.82 15.11
CA GLU A 95 17.96 -6.60 14.47
C GLU A 95 18.98 -5.64 13.87
N ALA A 96 20.18 -5.58 14.43
CA ALA A 96 21.16 -4.55 14.11
C ALA A 96 22.60 -5.06 14.01
N ASN A 97 22.87 -6.30 14.42
CA ASN A 97 24.19 -6.87 14.55
C ASN A 97 24.36 -8.24 13.89
N ARG A 98 24.60 -8.22 12.58
CA ARG A 98 24.88 -9.40 11.74
C ARG A 98 25.85 -10.43 12.29
N ASP A 99 26.79 -10.02 13.14
CA ASP A 99 27.87 -10.87 13.63
C ASP A 99 27.44 -11.75 14.81
N ASN A 100 26.28 -11.49 15.43
CA ASN A 100 25.76 -12.32 16.53
C ASN A 100 24.80 -13.41 16.06
N ASP A 101 24.54 -13.49 14.75
CA ASP A 101 23.65 -14.48 14.14
C ASP A 101 24.24 -15.89 14.15
N PRO A 102 23.63 -16.83 14.91
CA PRO A 102 24.08 -18.20 14.90
C PRO A 102 23.62 -18.91 13.61
N PRO A 103 24.50 -19.71 12.98
CA PRO A 103 24.12 -20.49 11.81
C PRO A 103 23.06 -21.53 12.20
N GLY A 104 21.86 -21.39 11.65
CA GLY A 104 20.72 -22.29 11.92
C GLY A 104 19.77 -21.80 13.02
N GLY A 105 19.95 -20.58 13.53
CA GLY A 105 19.05 -19.94 14.48
C GLY A 105 19.14 -20.46 15.91
N ARG A 106 17.98 -20.47 16.58
CA ARG A 106 17.86 -20.93 17.97
C ARG A 106 18.36 -22.37 18.13
N PRO A 107 19.12 -22.68 19.20
CA PRO A 107 19.56 -24.04 19.51
C PRO A 107 18.41 -25.00 19.84
#